data_AF-A0A258VRU8-F1
#
_entry.id   AF-A0A258VRU8-F1
#
_cell.length_a   1.000
_cell.length_b   1.000
_cell.length_c   1.000
_cell.angle_alpha   90.00
_cell.angle_beta   90.00
_cell.angle_gamma   90.00
#
_symmetry.space_group_name_H-M   'P 1'
#
loop_
_entity.id
_entity.type
_entity.pdbx_description
1 polymer ?
#
loop_
_entity_poly.entity_id
_entity_poly.type
_entity_poly.pdbx_seq_one_letter_code
_entity_poly.pdbx_strand_id
1 'polypeptide(L)'
;MKKIFRGSFYFLAIYIVFIGCVSTSKKQNVEQKVDKFDQVGLGDEGKMVHDLFGPGETSLETYPNFQYTVLSYSKPSGEPDIFFTIDSKSNRVIGKSKWIGQDDRYYKLETFLNLEFKGINFKSYNPCRTRSNNDKILVNPDFGFYVATENNHVVLLSYVTKDLLNLRVDLIQKGCPNLQ
;
A
#
# COMPACT_ATOMS: atom_id res chain seq x y z
N MET A 1 -42.71 63.50 4.08
CA MET A 1 -44.10 63.01 3.86
C MET A 1 -44.07 61.50 3.70
N LYS A 2 -44.92 60.78 4.45
CA LYS A 2 -45.14 59.33 4.35
C LYS A 2 -45.85 59.00 3.04
N LYS A 3 -45.40 57.94 2.34
CA LYS A 3 -46.31 56.93 1.75
C LYS A 3 -45.65 55.56 1.85
N ILE A 4 -46.28 54.72 2.66
CA ILE A 4 -46.13 53.26 2.71
C ILE A 4 -47.12 52.73 1.66
N PHE A 5 -46.73 51.79 0.82
CA PHE A 5 -47.67 50.78 0.34
C PHE A 5 -46.98 49.42 0.23
N ARG A 6 -47.53 48.49 1.01
CA ARG A 6 -47.23 47.06 1.04
C ARG A 6 -47.83 46.41 -0.21
N GLY A 7 -47.16 45.40 -0.74
CA GLY A 7 -47.63 44.64 -1.90
C GLY A 7 -47.02 43.24 -1.95
N SER A 8 -47.50 42.41 -1.03
CA SER A 8 -47.33 40.97 -0.93
C SER A 8 -47.64 40.18 -2.22
N PHE A 9 -46.86 39.11 -2.44
CA PHE A 9 -47.28 37.74 -2.81
C PHE A 9 -47.31 37.24 -4.29
N TYR A 10 -46.43 36.25 -4.53
CA TYR A 10 -46.60 34.93 -5.20
C TYR A 10 -46.70 34.73 -6.74
N PHE A 11 -46.16 33.54 -7.11
CA PHE A 11 -46.20 32.74 -8.37
C PHE A 11 -45.10 33.03 -9.40
N LEU A 12 -44.07 32.18 -9.49
CA LEU A 12 -44.03 30.87 -10.18
C LEU A 12 -44.14 31.02 -11.70
N ALA A 13 -43.02 30.89 -12.41
CA ALA A 13 -42.88 29.98 -13.55
C ALA A 13 -41.51 30.18 -14.23
N ILE A 14 -40.84 29.05 -14.41
CA ILE A 14 -39.60 28.84 -15.14
C ILE A 14 -39.79 29.25 -16.60
N TYR A 15 -38.87 30.03 -17.16
CA TYR A 15 -38.53 29.95 -18.59
C TYR A 15 -37.02 30.07 -18.77
N ILE A 16 -36.41 28.92 -19.01
CA ILE A 16 -35.04 28.77 -19.51
C ILE A 16 -35.08 29.14 -20.99
N VAL A 17 -34.31 30.15 -21.38
CA VAL A 17 -33.79 30.27 -22.75
C VAL A 17 -32.29 30.48 -22.65
N PHE A 18 -31.57 29.43 -23.04
CA PHE A 18 -30.14 29.40 -23.26
C PHE A 18 -29.72 30.49 -24.25
N ILE A 19 -28.53 31.06 -24.04
CA ILE A 19 -27.36 30.97 -24.93
C ILE A 19 -26.31 31.96 -24.39
N GLY A 20 -25.22 31.42 -23.87
CA GLY A 20 -24.11 32.19 -23.34
C GLY A 20 -22.93 31.29 -23.01
N CYS A 21 -22.31 30.76 -24.06
CA CYS A 21 -20.93 30.26 -24.11
C CYS A 21 -20.37 29.67 -22.80
N VAL A 22 -20.82 28.47 -22.41
CA VAL A 22 -20.04 27.68 -21.46
C VAL A 22 -19.05 26.89 -22.30
N SER A 23 -17.77 27.27 -22.21
CA SER A 23 -16.65 26.48 -22.70
C SER A 23 -16.97 25.01 -22.53
N THR A 24 -16.87 24.24 -23.62
CA THR A 24 -16.73 22.80 -23.55
C THR A 24 -15.41 22.51 -22.82
N SER A 25 -15.40 22.62 -21.50
CA SER A 25 -14.47 21.89 -20.68
C SER A 25 -14.81 20.45 -20.98
N LYS A 26 -13.97 19.80 -21.80
CA LYS A 26 -13.93 18.35 -21.88
C LYS A 26 -14.01 17.88 -20.44
N LYS A 27 -15.10 17.21 -20.07
CA LYS A 27 -15.04 16.25 -18.97
C LYS A 27 -13.99 15.26 -19.44
N GLN A 28 -12.72 15.50 -19.11
CA GLN A 28 -11.81 14.39 -18.91
C GLN A 28 -12.52 13.56 -17.86
N ASN A 29 -13.03 12.41 -18.28
CA ASN A 29 -13.17 11.28 -17.38
C ASN A 29 -11.81 11.21 -16.68
N VAL A 30 -11.75 11.68 -15.44
CA VAL A 30 -10.70 11.30 -14.53
C VAL A 30 -11.02 9.85 -14.23
N GLU A 31 -10.71 8.98 -15.18
CA GLU A 31 -10.63 7.56 -14.96
C GLU A 31 -9.53 7.44 -13.90
N GLN A 32 -9.97 7.32 -12.65
CA GLN A 32 -9.11 7.20 -11.51
C GLN A 32 -8.36 5.88 -11.71
N LYS A 33 -7.16 5.98 -12.30
CA LYS A 33 -6.32 4.82 -12.58
C LYS A 33 -6.05 4.12 -11.25
N VAL A 34 -6.72 3.00 -11.03
CA VAL A 34 -6.46 2.11 -9.90
C VAL A 34 -5.01 1.65 -10.03
N ASP A 35 -4.20 1.88 -9.00
CA ASP A 35 -2.81 1.43 -8.97
C ASP A 35 -2.78 -0.07 -9.24
N LYS A 36 -1.95 -0.52 -10.20
CA LYS A 36 -1.82 -1.95 -10.55
C LYS A 36 -1.47 -2.79 -9.32
N PHE A 37 -0.75 -2.22 -8.36
CA PHE A 37 -0.42 -2.88 -7.09
C PHE A 37 -1.66 -3.24 -6.27
N ASP A 38 -2.69 -2.40 -6.30
CA ASP A 38 -3.92 -2.60 -5.54
C ASP A 38 -4.86 -3.60 -6.24
N GLN A 39 -4.69 -3.81 -7.54
CA GLN A 39 -5.47 -4.78 -8.30
C GLN A 39 -5.09 -6.24 -7.98
N VAL A 40 -3.86 -6.50 -7.51
CA VAL A 40 -3.43 -7.83 -7.09
C VAL A 40 -3.77 -8.04 -5.61
N GLY A 41 -4.64 -8.99 -5.33
CA GLY A 41 -5.02 -9.45 -3.99
C GLY A 41 -4.17 -10.62 -3.49
N LEU A 42 -4.24 -10.86 -2.17
CA LEU A 42 -3.77 -12.12 -1.60
C LEU A 42 -4.74 -13.24 -2.01
N GLY A 43 -4.21 -14.38 -2.44
CA GLY A 43 -5.00 -15.52 -2.96
C GLY A 43 -5.24 -15.48 -4.48
N ASP A 44 -4.87 -14.40 -5.16
CA ASP A 44 -4.89 -14.35 -6.62
C ASP A 44 -3.85 -15.29 -7.21
N GLU A 45 -4.01 -15.65 -8.48
CA GLU A 45 -3.04 -16.50 -9.17
C GLU A 45 -1.76 -15.74 -9.48
N GLY A 46 -0.61 -16.38 -9.34
CA GLY A 46 0.69 -15.78 -9.72
C GLY A 46 0.71 -15.31 -11.19
N LYS A 47 -0.09 -15.95 -12.06
CA LYS A 47 -0.28 -15.52 -13.45
C LYS A 47 -0.82 -14.08 -13.55
N MET A 48 -1.73 -13.67 -12.66
CA MET A 48 -2.29 -12.31 -12.67
C MET A 48 -1.21 -11.25 -12.44
N VAL A 49 -0.21 -11.55 -11.61
CA VAL A 49 0.96 -10.67 -11.41
C VAL A 49 1.72 -10.50 -12.72
N HIS A 50 2.01 -11.60 -13.42
CA HIS A 50 2.70 -11.57 -14.71
C HIS A 50 1.90 -10.84 -15.79
N ASP A 51 0.58 -11.01 -15.84
CA ASP A 51 -0.27 -10.34 -16.82
C ASP A 51 -0.29 -8.81 -16.61
N LEU A 52 -0.24 -8.34 -15.35
CA LEU A 52 -0.29 -6.90 -15.03
C LEU A 52 1.08 -6.20 -15.07
N PHE A 53 2.13 -6.88 -14.61
CA PHE A 53 3.47 -6.32 -14.41
C PHE A 53 4.53 -6.85 -15.37
N GLY A 54 4.26 -7.95 -16.07
CA GLY A 54 5.24 -8.63 -16.91
C GLY A 54 6.23 -9.50 -16.11
N PRO A 55 7.36 -9.88 -16.72
CA PRO A 55 8.40 -10.65 -16.04
C PRO A 55 9.09 -9.79 -14.97
N GLY A 56 9.25 -10.36 -13.77
CA GLY A 56 10.04 -9.77 -12.68
C GLY A 56 11.31 -10.59 -12.42
N GLU A 57 12.25 -10.01 -11.69
CA GLU A 57 13.38 -10.78 -11.16
C GLU A 57 12.83 -11.82 -10.17
N THR A 58 13.28 -13.06 -10.31
CA THR A 58 12.70 -14.18 -9.59
C THR A 58 13.71 -14.79 -8.62
N SER A 59 13.32 -14.94 -7.36
CA SER A 59 14.10 -15.64 -6.33
C SER A 59 13.24 -16.72 -5.68
N LEU A 60 13.79 -17.93 -5.51
CA LEU A 60 13.11 -19.04 -4.81
C LEU A 60 13.63 -19.12 -3.38
N GLU A 61 12.75 -18.95 -2.39
CA GLU A 61 13.07 -19.13 -0.98
C GLU A 61 12.49 -20.46 -0.48
N THR A 62 13.34 -21.30 0.12
CA THR A 62 12.96 -22.64 0.60
C THR A 62 13.26 -22.80 2.08
N TYR A 63 12.23 -23.19 2.85
CA TYR A 63 12.27 -23.52 4.27
C TYR A 63 11.70 -24.94 4.48
N PRO A 64 11.99 -25.60 5.61
CA PRO A 64 11.64 -27.01 5.81
C PRO A 64 10.20 -27.41 5.46
N ASN A 65 9.23 -26.53 5.72
CA ASN A 65 7.80 -26.78 5.46
C ASN A 65 7.15 -25.72 4.58
N PHE A 66 7.93 -24.79 4.00
CA PHE A 66 7.38 -23.63 3.31
C PHE A 66 8.30 -23.23 2.17
N GLN A 67 7.76 -23.08 0.96
CA GLN A 67 8.54 -22.69 -0.22
C GLN A 67 7.73 -21.67 -1.01
N TYR A 68 8.38 -20.61 -1.44
CA TYR A 68 7.75 -19.59 -2.27
C TYR A 68 8.74 -18.91 -3.19
N THR A 69 8.18 -18.35 -4.25
CA THR A 69 8.88 -17.53 -5.20
C THR A 69 8.62 -16.06 -4.89
N VAL A 70 9.67 -15.25 -4.85
CA VAL A 70 9.58 -13.80 -4.81
C VAL A 70 9.80 -13.26 -6.23
N LEU A 71 8.84 -12.48 -6.71
CA LEU A 71 8.93 -11.68 -7.92
C LEU A 71 9.22 -10.24 -7.52
N SER A 72 10.34 -9.70 -7.99
CA SER A 72 10.81 -8.35 -7.69
C SER A 72 10.73 -7.46 -8.92
N TYR A 73 10.26 -6.24 -8.74
CA TYR A 73 10.13 -5.22 -9.77
C TYR A 73 10.81 -3.93 -9.29
N SER A 74 11.53 -3.29 -10.20
CA SER A 74 12.29 -2.07 -9.94
C SER A 74 11.77 -0.90 -10.76
N LYS A 75 11.96 0.31 -10.23
CA LYS A 75 11.72 1.56 -10.98
C LYS A 75 12.71 1.67 -12.14
N PRO A 76 12.44 2.55 -13.13
CA PRO A 76 13.41 2.85 -14.18
C PRO A 76 14.77 3.33 -13.67
N SER A 77 14.82 3.90 -12.45
CA SER A 77 16.05 4.30 -11.77
C SER A 77 16.89 3.14 -11.23
N GLY A 78 16.37 1.91 -11.26
CA GLY A 78 17.00 0.71 -10.69
C GLY A 78 16.67 0.47 -9.21
N GLU A 79 16.01 1.42 -8.53
CA GLU A 79 15.55 1.23 -7.16
C GLU A 79 14.46 0.16 -7.08
N PRO A 80 14.40 -0.63 -5.99
CA PRO A 80 13.27 -1.51 -5.76
C PRO A 80 11.94 -0.75 -5.73
N ASP A 81 10.88 -1.38 -6.22
CA ASP A 81 9.54 -0.79 -6.25
C ASP A 81 8.50 -1.68 -5.59
N ILE A 82 8.29 -2.88 -6.13
CA ILE A 82 7.22 -3.78 -5.70
C ILE A 82 7.74 -5.21 -5.68
N PHE A 83 7.25 -5.98 -4.72
CA PHE A 83 7.53 -7.40 -4.57
C PHE A 83 6.24 -8.18 -4.46
N PHE A 84 6.17 -9.34 -5.09
CA PHE A 84 5.10 -10.32 -4.91
C PHE A 84 5.68 -11.64 -4.44
N THR A 85 5.02 -12.29 -3.50
CA THR A 85 5.40 -13.60 -2.97
C THR A 85 4.35 -14.61 -3.40
N ILE A 86 4.76 -15.62 -4.17
CA ILE A 86 3.90 -16.65 -4.74
C ILE A 86 4.22 -17.98 -4.07
N ASP A 87 3.23 -18.62 -3.46
CA ASP A 87 3.39 -19.97 -2.92
C ASP A 87 3.68 -20.94 -4.07
N SER A 88 4.80 -21.65 -4.00
CA SER A 88 5.23 -22.56 -5.08
C SER A 88 4.30 -23.77 -5.22
N LYS A 89 3.52 -24.12 -4.20
CA LYS A 89 2.58 -25.26 -4.25
C LYS A 89 1.25 -24.89 -4.88
N SER A 90 0.62 -23.82 -4.41
CA SER A 90 -0.71 -23.41 -4.88
C SER A 90 -0.67 -22.43 -6.07
N ASN A 91 0.51 -21.88 -6.38
CA ASN A 91 0.69 -20.79 -7.35
C ASN A 91 -0.18 -19.56 -7.04
N ARG A 92 -0.42 -19.30 -5.75
CA ARG A 92 -1.21 -18.16 -5.27
C ARG A 92 -0.33 -17.09 -4.64
N VAL A 93 -0.75 -15.83 -4.78
CA VAL A 93 -0.12 -14.69 -4.12
C VAL A 93 -0.35 -14.82 -2.61
N ILE A 94 0.72 -15.05 -1.86
CA ILE A 94 0.71 -15.12 -0.39
C ILE A 94 1.34 -13.89 0.26
N GLY A 95 1.92 -12.99 -0.54
CA GLY A 95 2.45 -11.72 -0.08
C GLY A 95 2.56 -10.70 -1.20
N LYS A 96 2.41 -9.42 -0.85
CA LYS A 96 2.75 -8.28 -1.71
C LYS A 96 3.34 -7.16 -0.89
N SER A 97 4.38 -6.52 -1.41
CA SER A 97 5.07 -5.45 -0.70
C SER A 97 5.37 -4.29 -1.62
N LYS A 98 5.29 -3.07 -1.08
CA LYS A 98 5.64 -1.83 -1.76
C LYS A 98 6.84 -1.21 -1.05
N TRP A 99 7.88 -0.93 -1.83
CA TRP A 99 9.02 -0.14 -1.40
C TRP A 99 8.58 1.31 -1.30
N ILE A 100 8.56 1.82 -0.07
CA ILE A 100 8.20 3.21 0.22
C ILE A 100 9.44 4.10 0.05
N GLY A 101 10.63 3.57 0.36
CA GLY A 101 11.91 4.26 0.16
C GLY A 101 11.96 5.62 0.85
N GLN A 102 12.37 6.66 0.12
CA GLN A 102 12.39 8.06 0.58
C GLN A 102 11.19 8.88 0.06
N ASP A 103 10.00 8.28 -0.15
CA ASP A 103 8.81 9.09 -0.46
C ASP A 103 8.54 10.07 0.70
N ASP A 104 8.69 11.37 0.43
CA ASP A 104 8.58 12.46 1.41
C ASP A 104 7.25 12.44 2.18
N ARG A 105 6.17 11.89 1.59
CA ARG A 105 4.85 11.80 2.24
C ARG A 105 4.83 10.80 3.39
N TYR A 106 5.64 9.76 3.29
CA TYR A 106 5.68 8.64 4.23
C TYR A 106 7.03 8.52 4.94
N TYR A 107 7.89 9.53 4.73
CA TYR A 107 9.25 9.52 5.23
C TYR A 107 9.30 9.33 6.74
N LYS A 108 8.46 10.04 7.52
CA LYS A 108 8.41 9.87 8.98
C LYS A 108 7.44 8.78 9.39
N LEU A 109 7.92 7.83 10.19
CA LEU A 109 7.13 6.71 10.71
C LEU A 109 5.83 7.15 11.40
N GLU A 110 5.90 8.14 12.30
CA GLU A 110 4.71 8.59 13.03
C GLU A 110 3.64 9.16 12.10
N THR A 111 4.03 9.97 11.11
CA THR A 111 3.13 10.50 10.09
C THR A 111 2.48 9.38 9.30
N PHE A 112 3.26 8.41 8.84
CA PHE A 112 2.76 7.27 8.10
C PHE A 112 1.76 6.44 8.90
N LEU A 113 2.09 6.08 10.14
CA LEU A 113 1.20 5.30 11.01
C LEU A 113 -0.10 6.04 11.31
N ASN A 114 -0.05 7.36 11.53
CA ASN A 114 -1.25 8.16 11.79
C ASN A 114 -2.16 8.31 10.56
N LEU A 115 -1.61 8.31 9.35
CA LEU A 115 -2.36 8.43 8.11
C LEU A 115 -2.95 7.09 7.67
N GLU A 116 -2.14 6.04 7.63
CA GLU A 116 -2.51 4.74 7.04
C GLU A 116 -3.09 3.76 8.07
N PHE A 117 -2.67 3.86 9.34
CA PHE A 117 -2.91 2.83 10.36
C PHE A 117 -3.40 3.40 11.69
N LYS A 118 -4.18 4.48 11.64
CA LYS A 118 -4.70 5.14 12.84
C LYS A 118 -5.45 4.16 13.75
N GLY A 119 -5.00 4.04 14.99
CA GLY A 119 -5.62 3.16 15.99
C GLY A 119 -5.25 1.68 15.87
N ILE A 120 -4.32 1.33 14.99
CA ILE A 120 -3.78 -0.03 14.87
C ILE A 120 -2.58 -0.20 15.81
N ASN A 121 -2.57 -1.29 16.56
CA ASN A 121 -1.45 -1.65 17.44
C ASN A 121 -0.46 -2.55 16.71
N PHE A 122 0.84 -2.37 16.98
CA PHE A 122 1.92 -3.14 16.37
C PHE A 122 2.76 -3.85 17.42
N LYS A 123 3.19 -5.07 17.10
CA LYS A 123 4.32 -5.73 17.76
C LYS A 123 5.60 -5.29 17.09
N SER A 124 6.58 -4.84 17.87
CA SER A 124 7.87 -4.39 17.34
C SER A 124 8.91 -5.49 17.47
N TYR A 125 9.67 -5.72 16.41
CA TYR A 125 10.79 -6.64 16.35
C TYR A 125 12.05 -5.90 15.88
N ASN A 126 13.21 -6.27 16.42
CA ASN A 126 14.49 -5.77 15.94
C ASN A 126 14.99 -6.73 14.84
N PRO A 127 15.26 -6.25 13.61
CA PRO A 127 15.81 -7.10 12.57
C PRO A 127 17.25 -7.51 12.90
N CYS A 128 17.66 -8.72 12.51
CA CYS A 128 18.96 -9.27 12.92
C CYS A 128 20.18 -8.60 12.26
N ARG A 129 19.97 -7.71 11.30
CA ARG A 129 20.98 -6.82 10.73
C ARG A 129 20.49 -5.39 10.82
N THR A 130 20.44 -4.86 12.03
CA THR A 130 20.18 -3.43 12.24
C THR A 130 21.45 -2.65 11.92
N ARG A 131 21.38 -1.69 11.01
CA ARG A 131 22.44 -0.67 10.86
C ARG A 131 22.38 0.33 12.01
N SER A 132 21.23 0.41 12.68
CA SER A 132 20.93 1.32 13.76
C SER A 132 19.95 0.70 14.77
N ASN A 133 20.09 1.04 16.05
CA ASN A 133 19.14 0.62 17.10
C ASN A 133 17.70 1.16 16.87
N ASN A 134 17.53 2.06 15.92
CA ASN A 134 16.23 2.62 15.53
C ASN A 134 15.56 1.81 14.40
N ASP A 135 16.23 0.83 13.82
CA ASP A 135 15.67 -0.03 12.78
C ASP A 135 14.72 -1.05 13.41
N LYS A 136 13.51 -1.16 12.86
CA LYS A 136 12.44 -1.98 13.42
C LYS A 136 11.63 -2.63 12.32
N ILE A 137 11.02 -3.75 12.67
CA ILE A 137 9.93 -4.36 11.93
C ILE A 137 8.70 -4.30 12.82
N LEU A 138 7.71 -3.52 12.39
CA LEU A 138 6.41 -3.39 13.06
C LEU A 138 5.45 -4.37 12.42
N VAL A 139 4.86 -5.26 13.21
CA VAL A 139 3.97 -6.32 12.73
C VAL A 139 2.59 -6.16 13.35
N ASN A 140 1.55 -6.19 12.51
CA ASN A 140 0.20 -6.42 12.97
C ASN A 140 -0.27 -7.82 12.51
N PRO A 141 -0.41 -8.79 13.45
CA PRO A 141 -0.79 -10.15 13.10
C PRO A 141 -2.27 -10.31 12.78
N ASP A 142 -3.12 -9.40 13.23
CA ASP A 142 -4.58 -9.48 13.06
C ASP A 142 -4.98 -9.12 11.62
N PHE A 143 -4.27 -8.16 11.03
CA PHE A 143 -4.51 -7.69 9.68
C PHE A 143 -3.50 -8.23 8.65
N GLY A 144 -2.51 -9.03 9.08
CA GLY A 144 -1.60 -9.72 8.16
C GLY A 144 -0.63 -8.79 7.45
N PHE A 145 -0.05 -7.80 8.14
CA PHE A 145 0.91 -6.91 7.51
C PHE A 145 2.07 -6.54 8.44
N TYR A 146 3.19 -6.17 7.83
CA TYR A 146 4.33 -5.60 8.54
C TYR A 146 4.93 -4.40 7.81
N VAL A 147 5.51 -3.50 8.59
CA VAL A 147 6.17 -2.28 8.14
C VAL A 147 7.63 -2.36 8.57
N ALA A 148 8.56 -2.28 7.63
CA ALA A 148 9.98 -2.18 7.94
C ALA A 148 10.40 -0.72 8.00
N THR A 149 11.23 -0.39 8.99
CA THR A 149 11.68 0.97 9.24
C THR A 149 13.20 1.03 9.39
N GLU A 150 13.83 2.06 8.81
CA GLU A 150 15.26 2.38 8.97
C GLU A 150 15.38 3.80 9.54
N ASN A 151 16.06 3.97 10.68
CA ASN A 151 16.21 5.27 11.35
C ASN A 151 14.90 6.09 11.50
N ASN A 152 13.82 5.43 11.94
CA ASN A 152 12.46 6.00 12.04
C ASN A 152 11.82 6.42 10.70
N HIS A 153 12.34 5.94 9.57
CA HIS A 153 11.71 6.12 8.27
C HIS A 153 11.13 4.82 7.75
N VAL A 154 9.98 4.89 7.08
CA VAL A 154 9.32 3.72 6.51
C VAL A 154 9.99 3.37 5.18
N VAL A 155 10.53 2.17 5.09
CA VAL A 155 11.20 1.71 3.85
C VAL A 155 10.34 0.73 3.06
N LEU A 156 9.54 -0.08 3.76
CA LEU A 156 8.74 -1.13 3.14
C LEU A 156 7.41 -1.29 3.89
N LEU A 157 6.34 -1.45 3.12
CA LEU A 157 5.03 -1.90 3.60
C LEU A 157 4.72 -3.25 2.94
N SER A 158 4.39 -4.26 3.73
CA SER A 158 4.12 -5.61 3.25
C SER A 158 2.80 -6.16 3.78
N TYR A 159 1.97 -6.68 2.88
CA TYR A 159 0.74 -7.41 3.16
C TYR A 159 0.97 -8.88 2.85
N VAL A 160 0.67 -9.78 3.79
CA VAL A 160 1.00 -11.20 3.69
C VAL A 160 -0.08 -12.08 4.32
N THR A 161 -0.17 -13.33 3.89
CA THR A 161 -0.99 -14.32 4.59
C THR A 161 -0.44 -14.59 5.98
N LYS A 162 -1.32 -15.09 6.87
CA LYS A 162 -0.94 -15.40 8.26
C LYS A 162 0.21 -16.41 8.36
N ASP A 163 0.24 -17.39 7.47
CA ASP A 163 1.29 -18.41 7.45
C ASP A 163 2.64 -17.82 7.06
N LEU A 164 2.69 -16.99 6.02
CA LEU A 164 3.90 -16.28 5.62
C LEU A 164 4.34 -15.29 6.71
N LEU A 165 3.39 -14.59 7.35
CA LEU A 165 3.71 -13.69 8.45
C LEU A 165 4.36 -14.41 9.62
N ASN A 166 3.77 -15.51 10.06
CA ASN A 166 4.31 -16.32 11.16
C ASN A 166 5.71 -16.83 10.82
N LEU A 167 5.93 -17.32 9.60
CA LEU A 167 7.26 -17.70 9.14
C LEU A 167 8.25 -16.53 9.19
N ARG A 168 7.88 -15.35 8.68
CA ARG A 168 8.78 -14.18 8.68
C ARG A 168 9.09 -13.73 10.12
N VAL A 169 8.12 -13.70 11.02
CA VAL A 169 8.33 -13.40 12.44
C VAL A 169 9.27 -14.43 13.09
N ASP A 170 9.03 -15.71 12.86
CA ASP A 170 9.89 -16.80 13.32
C ASP A 170 11.34 -16.62 12.85
N LEU A 171 11.53 -16.26 11.57
CA LEU A 171 12.86 -16.03 11.00
C LEU A 171 13.53 -14.80 11.59
N ILE A 172 12.79 -13.72 11.83
CA ILE A 172 13.31 -12.53 12.52
C ILE A 172 13.75 -12.87 13.95
N GLN A 173 13.02 -13.73 14.65
CA GLN A 173 13.38 -14.12 16.02
C GLN A 173 14.52 -15.14 16.08
N LYS A 174 14.53 -16.12 15.17
CA LYS A 174 15.56 -17.18 15.10
C LYS A 174 16.88 -16.68 14.51
N GLY A 175 16.83 -15.74 13.57
CA GLY A 175 17.98 -15.23 12.82
C GLY A 175 18.92 -14.31 13.61
N CYS A 176 18.65 -14.12 14.90
CA CYS A 176 19.45 -13.32 15.81
C CYS A 176 20.14 -14.27 16.80
N PRO A 177 21.18 -15.04 16.39
CA PRO A 177 22.08 -15.59 17.39
C PRO A 177 22.57 -14.40 18.21
N ASN A 178 22.42 -14.49 19.53
CA ASN A 178 22.79 -13.44 20.47
C ASN A 178 24.07 -12.75 19.99
N LEU A 179 23.98 -11.46 19.67
CA LEU A 179 25.14 -10.57 19.65
C LEU A 179 25.63 -10.49 21.09
N GLN A 180 26.35 -11.53 21.52
CA GLN A 180 27.23 -11.52 22.68
C GLN A 180 28.65 -11.31 22.19
#